data_AF-A0A9W7BDY4-F1
#
_entry.id   AF-A0A9W7BDY4-F1
#
_cell.length_a   1.000
_cell.length_b   1.000
_cell.length_c   1.000
_cell.angle_alpha   90.00
_cell.angle_beta   90.00
_cell.angle_gamma   90.00
#
_symmetry.space_group_name_H-M   'P 1'
#
loop_
_entity.id
_entity.type
_entity.pdbx_description
1 polymer ?
#
loop_
_entity_poly.entity_id
_entity_poly.type
_entity_poly.pdbx_seq_one_letter_code
_entity_poly.pdbx_strand_id
1 'polypeptide(L)'
;MNMSWEDIGGTCTGPVAGDPDLLVGQAAAFSEEANVYAPKYRQMGFLAQGKDLETTDEHLDAVEASLNMAAGDLERAFCHFLLKRPDKTRPIIIAGHSQGAILLSRVIATCLQGSDQQHLLVAAYLCGGYFPLDLFGAVITAHHACRSPTDTNCIIAFDTRTPEFKPESLNKIVGKIGLWAHNLYWLLHGRYCARHEGTDDVGKARLQINPGTWTNENGGAHLGASMTSSMARPPRGHVKDEPLVALKGWAAGTKVNFYSVCVREDVEEWWPGCSKHGNLHPIEVQFWFYNIRENVKERLAAWFALQKR
;
A
#
# COMPACT_ATOMS: atom_id res chain seq x y z
N MET A 1 -32.01 -9.69 3.34
CA MET A 1 -31.24 -8.64 4.03
C MET A 1 -30.75 -7.68 2.95
N ASN A 2 -31.46 -6.56 2.78
CA ASN A 2 -31.23 -5.63 1.69
C ASN A 2 -30.05 -4.71 2.02
N MET A 3 -29.07 -4.68 1.13
CA MET A 3 -27.96 -3.73 1.14
C MET A 3 -28.48 -2.37 0.67
N SER A 4 -28.38 -1.33 1.50
CA SER A 4 -28.35 0.06 1.04
C SER A 4 -27.08 0.71 1.56
N TRP A 5 -26.17 1.06 0.66
CA TRP A 5 -24.96 1.83 0.92
C TRP A 5 -25.03 3.12 0.13
N GLU A 6 -25.18 4.25 0.81
CA GLU A 6 -24.81 5.56 0.29
C GLU A 6 -24.31 6.41 1.47
N ASP A 7 -23.07 6.87 1.39
CA ASP A 7 -22.85 8.31 1.45
C ASP A 7 -21.67 8.67 0.56
N ILE A 8 -21.92 9.60 -0.36
CA ILE A 8 -21.10 9.99 -1.49
C ILE A 8 -20.73 11.48 -1.35
N GLY A 9 -20.70 11.99 -0.11
CA GLY A 9 -20.38 13.37 0.23
C GLY A 9 -19.71 13.52 1.60
N GLY A 10 -18.40 13.28 1.65
CA GLY A 10 -17.50 13.96 2.59
C GLY A 10 -17.33 13.39 4.01
N THR A 11 -17.98 12.29 4.37
CA THR A 11 -17.77 11.62 5.66
C THR A 11 -17.51 10.14 5.46
N CYS A 12 -16.40 9.63 6.04
CA CYS A 12 -16.09 8.21 6.13
C CYS A 12 -17.37 7.43 6.47
N THR A 13 -17.77 6.48 5.62
CA THR A 13 -18.99 5.71 5.81
C THR A 13 -18.86 4.76 7.00
N GLY A 14 -19.18 5.32 8.17
CA GLY A 14 -19.53 4.65 9.41
C GLY A 14 -18.36 4.31 10.33
N PRO A 15 -18.59 4.31 11.66
CA PRO A 15 -17.73 3.57 12.57
C PRO A 15 -17.81 2.10 12.14
N VAL A 16 -16.68 1.51 11.74
CA VAL A 16 -16.56 0.06 11.72
C VAL A 16 -16.83 -0.36 13.16
N ALA A 17 -17.96 -1.03 13.41
CA ALA A 17 -18.19 -1.70 14.67
C ALA A 17 -17.08 -2.75 14.82
N GLY A 18 -15.95 -2.36 15.42
CA GLY A 18 -14.78 -3.22 15.62
C GLY A 18 -13.41 -2.57 15.38
N ASP A 19 -13.24 -1.61 14.46
CA ASP A 19 -11.89 -1.11 14.09
C ASP A 19 -11.85 0.38 13.68
N PRO A 20 -11.94 1.33 14.64
CA PRO A 20 -11.65 2.75 14.40
C PRO A 20 -10.18 3.01 13.99
N ASP A 21 -9.26 2.06 14.17
CA ASP A 21 -7.81 2.30 14.08
C ASP A 21 -7.24 2.39 12.66
N LEU A 22 -7.79 1.67 11.67
CA LEU A 22 -7.21 1.67 10.32
C LEU A 22 -7.57 2.92 9.50
N LEU A 23 -8.79 3.44 9.64
CA LEU A 23 -9.18 4.68 8.98
C LEU A 23 -8.49 5.90 9.62
N VAL A 24 -8.43 5.93 10.95
CA VAL A 24 -7.74 7.00 11.69
C VAL A 24 -6.21 6.86 11.56
N GLY A 25 -5.69 5.64 11.44
CA GLY A 25 -4.26 5.35 11.31
C GLY A 25 -3.70 5.55 9.91
N GLN A 26 -4.38 5.03 8.89
CA GLN A 26 -3.84 4.97 7.52
C GLN A 26 -4.53 5.96 6.57
N ALA A 27 -5.88 5.96 6.53
CA ALA A 27 -6.60 6.82 5.59
C ALA A 27 -6.47 8.33 5.93
N ALA A 28 -6.25 8.65 7.20
CA ALA A 28 -6.03 10.03 7.66
C ALA A 28 -4.79 10.71 7.04
N ALA A 29 -3.83 9.94 6.50
CA ALA A 29 -2.69 10.51 5.78
C ALA A 29 -3.12 11.27 4.49
N PHE A 30 -4.31 10.95 3.98
CA PHE A 30 -4.86 11.50 2.74
C PHE A 30 -6.01 12.50 2.97
N SER A 31 -6.60 12.52 4.16
CA SER A 31 -7.91 13.15 4.40
C SER A 31 -7.90 14.68 4.42
N GLU A 32 -6.73 15.32 4.49
CA GLU A 32 -6.66 16.79 4.43
C GLU A 32 -6.84 17.34 3.02
N GLU A 33 -6.36 16.60 2.02
CA GLU A 33 -6.35 17.04 0.63
C GLU A 33 -7.41 16.30 -0.21
N ALA A 34 -7.97 15.21 0.32
CA ALA A 34 -8.90 14.34 -0.40
C ALA A 34 -10.14 13.95 0.41
N ASN A 35 -11.27 13.85 -0.29
CA ASN A 35 -12.45 13.15 0.22
C ASN A 35 -12.13 11.65 0.29
N VAL A 36 -12.25 11.06 1.49
CA VAL A 36 -11.91 9.64 1.70
C VAL A 36 -13.12 8.75 1.43
N TYR A 37 -12.93 7.76 0.56
CA TYR A 37 -13.89 6.69 0.28
C TYR A 37 -13.23 5.35 0.60
N ALA A 38 -13.77 4.62 1.58
CA ALA A 38 -13.22 3.35 2.04
C ALA A 38 -14.20 2.20 1.75
N PRO A 39 -13.94 1.34 0.74
CA PRO A 39 -14.82 0.22 0.43
C PRO A 39 -14.70 -0.88 1.50
N LYS A 40 -15.84 -1.48 1.85
CA LYS A 40 -15.85 -2.75 2.61
C LYS A 40 -15.75 -3.91 1.62
N TYR A 41 -14.82 -4.81 1.86
CA TYR A 41 -14.62 -6.00 1.05
C TYR A 41 -14.33 -7.21 1.94
N ARG A 42 -14.56 -8.41 1.41
CA ARG A 42 -14.20 -9.64 2.12
C ARG A 42 -12.69 -9.82 2.13
N GLN A 43 -12.09 -9.66 3.30
CA GLN A 43 -10.67 -9.88 3.49
C GLN A 43 -10.36 -11.37 3.55
N MET A 44 -9.28 -11.79 2.88
CA MET A 44 -8.81 -13.17 2.99
C MET A 44 -8.13 -13.31 4.37
N GLY A 45 -8.59 -14.27 5.17
CA GLY A 45 -8.06 -14.47 6.52
C GLY A 45 -6.57 -14.84 6.52
N PHE A 46 -5.85 -14.43 7.56
CA PHE A 46 -4.40 -14.67 7.73
C PHE A 46 -4.00 -16.16 7.59
N LEU A 47 -4.84 -17.07 8.06
CA LEU A 47 -4.61 -18.52 7.93
C LEU A 47 -4.74 -19.05 6.49
N ALA A 48 -5.51 -18.38 5.62
CA ALA A 48 -5.62 -18.73 4.21
C ALA A 48 -4.42 -18.21 3.40
N GLN A 49 -3.78 -17.13 3.85
CA GLN A 49 -2.50 -16.63 3.34
C GLN A 49 -1.30 -17.46 3.85
N GLY A 50 -1.55 -18.34 4.83
CA GLY A 50 -0.56 -18.91 5.72
C GLY A 50 -0.47 -20.42 5.75
N LYS A 51 -0.80 -21.08 4.65
CA LYS A 51 -0.45 -22.48 4.47
C LYS A 51 0.72 -22.54 3.51
N ASP A 52 1.66 -23.46 3.78
CA ASP A 52 2.81 -23.74 2.93
C ASP A 52 2.31 -23.79 1.48
N LEU A 53 2.65 -22.80 0.64
CA LEU A 53 2.31 -22.79 -0.79
C LEU A 53 3.16 -23.77 -1.60
N GLU A 54 3.66 -24.83 -0.96
CA GLU A 54 4.07 -26.07 -1.62
C GLU A 54 2.81 -26.86 -2.01
N THR A 55 1.94 -26.21 -2.78
CA THR A 55 0.54 -26.60 -2.90
C THR A 55 0.24 -27.27 -4.21
N THR A 56 -0.54 -28.33 -4.12
CA THR A 56 -1.25 -28.94 -5.24
C THR A 56 -2.09 -27.89 -5.96
N ASP A 57 -2.42 -28.15 -7.22
CA ASP A 57 -3.20 -27.20 -8.02
C ASP A 57 -4.55 -26.88 -7.36
N GLU A 58 -5.18 -27.83 -6.65
CA GLU A 58 -6.46 -27.59 -5.96
C GLU A 58 -6.38 -26.51 -4.88
N HIS A 59 -5.26 -26.39 -4.17
CA HIS A 59 -5.11 -25.34 -3.16
C HIS A 59 -4.84 -23.98 -3.80
N LEU A 60 -4.05 -23.93 -4.87
CA LEU A 60 -3.85 -22.70 -5.63
C LEU A 60 -5.17 -22.17 -6.19
N ASP A 61 -6.03 -23.05 -6.69
CA ASP A 61 -7.37 -22.69 -7.18
C ASP A 61 -8.26 -22.14 -6.05
N ALA A 62 -8.18 -22.71 -4.84
CA ALA A 62 -8.91 -22.19 -3.68
C ALA A 62 -8.43 -20.79 -3.25
N VAL A 63 -7.11 -20.54 -3.29
CA VAL A 63 -6.52 -19.22 -3.02
C VAL A 63 -6.94 -18.24 -4.12
N GLU A 64 -6.87 -18.64 -5.38
CA GLU A 64 -7.31 -17.84 -6.53
C GLU A 64 -8.78 -17.45 -6.41
N ALA A 65 -9.68 -18.39 -6.09
CA ALA A 65 -11.09 -18.12 -5.88
C ALA A 65 -11.32 -17.10 -4.76
N SER A 66 -10.55 -17.18 -3.69
CA SER A 66 -10.61 -16.25 -2.56
C SER A 66 -10.12 -14.85 -2.93
N LEU A 67 -9.00 -14.76 -3.66
CA LEU A 67 -8.48 -13.50 -4.21
C LEU A 67 -9.48 -12.86 -5.18
N ASN A 68 -10.05 -13.65 -6.09
CA ASN A 68 -11.07 -13.21 -7.06
C ASN A 68 -12.32 -12.67 -6.37
N MET A 69 -12.75 -13.30 -5.27
CA MET A 69 -13.88 -12.83 -4.49
C MET A 69 -13.61 -11.47 -3.84
N ALA A 70 -12.45 -11.33 -3.19
CA ALA A 70 -12.04 -10.09 -2.53
C ALA A 70 -11.82 -8.94 -3.54
N ALA A 71 -11.13 -9.22 -4.64
CA ALA A 71 -10.92 -8.25 -5.71
C ALA A 71 -12.25 -7.84 -6.36
N GLY A 72 -13.15 -8.80 -6.62
CA GLY A 72 -14.45 -8.52 -7.21
C GLY A 72 -15.31 -7.58 -6.33
N ASP A 73 -15.21 -7.68 -5.00
CA ASP A 73 -15.86 -6.72 -4.09
C ASP A 73 -15.34 -5.30 -4.30
N LEU A 74 -14.01 -5.14 -4.41
CA LEU A 74 -13.36 -3.85 -4.64
C LEU A 74 -13.61 -3.30 -6.05
N GLU A 75 -13.60 -4.14 -7.08
CA GLU A 75 -13.93 -3.77 -8.46
C GLU A 75 -15.36 -3.21 -8.53
N ARG A 76 -16.34 -3.90 -7.93
CA ARG A 76 -17.73 -3.40 -7.87
C ARG A 76 -17.83 -2.09 -7.10
N ALA A 77 -17.14 -1.96 -5.97
CA ALA A 77 -17.14 -0.74 -5.18
C ALA A 77 -16.48 0.44 -5.93
N PHE A 78 -15.37 0.20 -6.62
CA PHE A 78 -14.66 1.22 -7.38
C PHE A 78 -15.44 1.66 -8.62
N CYS A 79 -15.99 0.71 -9.39
CA CYS A 79 -16.90 1.03 -10.49
C CYS A 79 -18.10 1.87 -10.00
N HIS A 80 -18.69 1.49 -8.87
CA HIS A 80 -19.75 2.28 -8.25
C HIS A 80 -19.28 3.69 -7.88
N PHE A 81 -18.09 3.84 -7.28
CA PHE A 81 -17.49 5.15 -6.99
C PHE A 81 -17.31 6.00 -8.26
N LEU A 82 -16.72 5.44 -9.34
CA LEU A 82 -16.56 6.15 -10.61
C LEU A 82 -17.90 6.63 -11.17
N LEU A 83 -18.96 5.81 -11.05
CA LEU A 83 -20.32 6.12 -11.49
C LEU A 83 -21.05 7.12 -10.60
N LYS A 84 -20.81 7.13 -9.28
CA LYS A 84 -21.62 7.89 -8.31
C LYS A 84 -20.96 9.11 -7.68
N ARG A 85 -19.63 9.22 -7.70
CA ARG A 85 -18.93 10.39 -7.12
C ARG A 85 -19.49 11.72 -7.66
N PRO A 86 -19.66 12.76 -6.83
CA PRO A 86 -20.39 13.98 -7.21
C PRO A 86 -19.79 14.74 -8.40
N ASP A 87 -18.46 14.77 -8.47
CA ASP A 87 -17.72 15.48 -9.52
C ASP A 87 -16.82 14.48 -10.26
N LYS A 88 -17.13 14.26 -11.54
CA LYS A 88 -16.40 13.35 -12.43
C LYS A 88 -15.09 13.91 -12.93
N THR A 89 -14.83 15.20 -12.73
CA THR A 89 -13.59 15.87 -13.15
C THR A 89 -12.53 15.86 -12.07
N ARG A 90 -12.91 15.54 -10.82
CA ARG A 90 -11.96 15.52 -9.70
C ARG A 90 -10.88 14.45 -9.90
N PRO A 91 -9.61 14.77 -9.57
CA PRO A 91 -8.54 13.79 -9.55
C PRO A 91 -8.83 12.65 -8.56
N ILE A 92 -8.22 11.49 -8.84
CA ILE A 92 -8.34 10.26 -8.05
C ILE A 92 -6.98 9.91 -7.48
N ILE A 93 -6.94 9.59 -6.19
CA ILE A 93 -5.83 8.89 -5.53
C ILE A 93 -6.36 7.52 -5.12
N ILE A 94 -5.59 6.47 -5.41
CA ILE A 94 -5.88 5.11 -4.94
C ILE A 94 -4.87 4.79 -3.85
N ALA A 95 -5.32 4.30 -2.69
CA ALA A 95 -4.43 3.95 -1.60
C ALA A 95 -4.82 2.58 -1.02
N GLY A 96 -3.82 1.73 -0.79
CA GLY A 96 -3.98 0.45 -0.13
C GLY A 96 -2.71 0.04 0.60
N HIS A 97 -2.88 -0.76 1.63
CA HIS A 97 -1.78 -1.31 2.42
C HIS A 97 -1.87 -2.84 2.44
N SER A 98 -0.72 -3.51 2.39
CA SER A 98 -0.62 -4.96 2.46
C SER A 98 -1.54 -5.68 1.46
N GLN A 99 -2.50 -6.50 1.91
CA GLN A 99 -3.45 -7.16 1.02
C GLN A 99 -4.27 -6.15 0.19
N GLY A 100 -4.64 -5.00 0.75
CA GLY A 100 -5.37 -3.96 0.01
C GLY A 100 -4.55 -3.44 -1.17
N ALA A 101 -3.23 -3.28 -1.00
CA ALA A 101 -2.33 -2.89 -2.08
C ALA A 101 -2.30 -3.93 -3.21
N ILE A 102 -2.23 -5.23 -2.85
CA ILE A 102 -2.26 -6.34 -3.82
C ILE A 102 -3.55 -6.33 -4.62
N LEU A 103 -4.70 -6.30 -3.94
CA LEU A 103 -6.01 -6.35 -4.61
C LEU A 103 -6.29 -5.11 -5.45
N LEU A 104 -5.87 -3.92 -5.02
CA LEU A 104 -6.04 -2.69 -5.78
C LEU A 104 -5.21 -2.67 -7.07
N SER A 105 -4.13 -3.45 -7.18
CA SER A 105 -3.44 -3.62 -8.47
C SER A 105 -4.37 -4.16 -9.55
N ARG A 106 -5.30 -5.06 -9.20
CA ARG A 106 -6.32 -5.58 -10.11
C ARG A 106 -7.40 -4.55 -10.39
N VAL A 107 -7.87 -3.82 -9.39
CA VAL A 107 -8.84 -2.73 -9.61
C VAL A 107 -8.29 -1.68 -10.59
N ILE A 108 -7.01 -1.32 -10.45
CA ILE A 108 -6.35 -0.44 -11.42
C ILE A 108 -6.37 -1.08 -12.81
N ALA A 109 -5.93 -2.34 -12.91
CA ALA A 109 -5.83 -3.02 -14.19
C ALA A 109 -7.16 -3.21 -14.92
N THR A 110 -8.24 -3.53 -14.21
CA THR A 110 -9.53 -3.95 -14.79
C THR A 110 -10.59 -2.85 -14.80
N CYS A 111 -10.56 -1.89 -13.86
CA CYS A 111 -11.58 -0.85 -13.74
C CYS A 111 -11.09 0.54 -14.13
N LEU A 112 -9.82 0.88 -13.86
CA LEU A 112 -9.29 2.21 -14.14
C LEU A 112 -8.65 2.30 -15.53
N GLN A 113 -7.76 1.35 -15.86
CA GLN A 113 -7.12 1.31 -17.17
C GLN A 113 -8.16 1.15 -18.29
N GLY A 114 -8.03 1.94 -19.36
CA GLY A 114 -8.95 1.97 -20.49
C GLY A 114 -10.28 2.67 -20.20
N SER A 115 -10.54 3.12 -18.97
CA SER A 115 -11.74 3.91 -18.66
C SER A 115 -11.60 5.36 -19.09
N ASP A 116 -12.72 6.03 -19.34
CA ASP A 116 -12.76 7.49 -19.61
C ASP A 116 -12.21 8.32 -18.44
N GLN A 117 -12.10 7.75 -17.24
CA GLN A 117 -11.60 8.41 -16.02
C GLN A 117 -10.14 8.06 -15.69
N GLN A 118 -9.46 7.24 -16.51
CA GLN A 118 -8.06 6.84 -16.30
C GLN A 118 -7.13 8.04 -16.12
N HIS A 119 -7.32 9.08 -16.94
CA HIS A 119 -6.50 10.30 -16.94
C HIS A 119 -6.59 11.11 -15.64
N LEU A 120 -7.56 10.82 -14.77
CA LEU A 120 -7.75 11.50 -13.50
C LEU A 120 -6.89 10.91 -12.38
N LEU A 121 -6.16 9.82 -12.62
CA LEU A 121 -5.25 9.27 -11.63
C LEU A 121 -4.08 10.23 -11.35
N VAL A 122 -3.97 10.67 -10.10
CA VAL A 122 -2.80 11.40 -9.61
C VAL A 122 -1.69 10.40 -9.31
N ALA A 123 -1.94 9.49 -8.36
CA ALA A 123 -1.04 8.40 -8.02
C ALA A 123 -1.79 7.27 -7.32
N ALA A 124 -1.23 6.06 -7.37
CA ALA A 124 -1.66 4.93 -6.57
C ALA A 124 -0.60 4.57 -5.51
N TYR A 125 -0.93 4.68 -4.23
CA TYR A 125 -0.09 4.32 -3.08
C TYR A 125 -0.40 2.89 -2.64
N LEU A 126 0.37 1.93 -3.14
CA LEU A 126 0.21 0.49 -2.91
C LEU A 126 1.29 -0.01 -1.94
N CYS A 127 1.18 0.38 -0.67
CA CYS A 127 2.19 0.20 0.37
C CYS A 127 2.22 -1.24 0.93
N GLY A 128 3.41 -1.77 1.25
CA GLY A 128 3.55 -3.08 1.92
C GLY A 128 3.04 -4.29 1.13
N GLY A 129 2.73 -4.09 -0.15
CA GLY A 129 2.07 -5.09 -0.97
C GLY A 129 3.02 -5.98 -1.76
N TYR A 130 4.34 -5.76 -1.71
CA TYR A 130 5.34 -6.32 -2.65
C TYR A 130 4.81 -6.18 -4.08
N PHE A 131 5.03 -5.03 -4.73
CA PHE A 131 4.55 -4.83 -6.09
C PHE A 131 5.61 -5.33 -7.10
N PRO A 132 5.38 -6.43 -7.86
CA PRO A 132 6.36 -6.93 -8.83
C PRO A 132 6.56 -5.94 -9.98
N LEU A 133 7.82 -5.63 -10.32
CA LEU A 133 8.14 -4.69 -11.39
C LEU A 133 7.70 -5.19 -12.77
N ASP A 134 7.64 -6.50 -12.97
CA ASP A 134 7.22 -7.10 -14.24
C ASP A 134 5.69 -7.11 -14.44
N LEU A 135 4.90 -6.60 -13.49
CA LEU A 135 3.53 -6.21 -13.76
C LEU A 135 3.46 -5.06 -14.76
N PHE A 136 4.44 -4.14 -14.73
CA PHE A 136 4.50 -3.07 -15.74
C PHE A 136 4.77 -3.67 -17.11
N GLY A 137 3.95 -3.30 -18.10
CA GLY A 137 4.00 -3.84 -19.45
C GLY A 137 3.24 -5.15 -19.64
N ALA A 138 3.16 -6.02 -18.62
CA ALA A 138 2.38 -7.25 -18.70
C ALA A 138 0.90 -7.06 -18.34
N VAL A 139 0.63 -6.33 -17.25
CA VAL A 139 -0.71 -6.12 -16.68
C VAL A 139 -1.01 -4.63 -16.56
N ILE A 140 -0.06 -3.87 -16.02
CA ILE A 140 -0.15 -2.41 -15.88
C ILE A 140 0.50 -1.77 -17.11
N THR A 141 -0.32 -1.32 -18.04
CA THR A 141 0.10 -0.82 -19.36
C THR A 141 -0.13 0.67 -19.53
N ALA A 142 -1.00 1.28 -18.71
CA ALA A 142 -1.38 2.69 -18.84
C ALA A 142 -0.81 3.60 -17.74
N HIS A 143 -0.07 3.03 -16.80
CA HIS A 143 0.56 3.71 -15.67
C HIS A 143 2.02 3.25 -15.53
N HIS A 144 2.85 4.08 -14.91
CA HIS A 144 4.28 3.80 -14.69
C HIS A 144 4.65 3.84 -13.21
N ALA A 145 5.80 3.29 -12.85
CA ALA A 145 6.40 3.51 -11.53
C ALA A 145 6.72 5.00 -11.35
N CYS A 146 6.36 5.60 -10.21
CA CYS A 146 6.65 7.02 -9.96
C CYS A 146 8.15 7.30 -9.96
N ARG A 147 8.56 8.42 -10.57
CA ARG A 147 9.98 8.79 -10.75
C ARG A 147 10.41 10.03 -9.98
N SER A 148 9.47 10.81 -9.47
CA SER A 148 9.74 12.04 -8.73
C SER A 148 8.61 12.37 -7.74
N PRO A 149 8.83 13.32 -6.80
CA PRO A 149 7.78 13.81 -5.90
C PRO A 149 6.54 14.34 -6.60
N THR A 150 6.69 14.90 -7.81
CA THR A 150 5.61 15.54 -8.57
C THR A 150 5.15 14.72 -9.79
N ASP A 151 5.65 13.50 -9.97
CA ASP A 151 5.20 12.60 -11.05
C ASP A 151 3.72 12.25 -10.83
N THR A 152 2.96 12.12 -11.92
CA THR A 152 1.51 11.83 -11.84
C THR A 152 1.14 10.71 -12.80
N ASN A 153 -0.06 10.16 -12.67
CA ASN A 153 -0.49 8.96 -13.39
C ASN A 153 0.44 7.77 -13.13
N CYS A 154 0.93 7.64 -11.89
CA CYS A 154 1.98 6.69 -11.53
C CYS A 154 1.64 5.86 -10.28
N ILE A 155 2.34 4.74 -10.11
CA ILE A 155 2.18 3.80 -8.99
C ILE A 155 3.39 3.92 -8.07
N ILE A 156 3.12 3.94 -6.77
CA ILE A 156 4.05 3.96 -5.65
C ILE A 156 3.87 2.65 -4.90
N ALA A 157 4.96 1.95 -4.65
CA ALA A 157 4.99 0.84 -3.71
C ALA A 157 6.32 0.86 -2.95
N PHE A 158 6.28 0.45 -1.69
CA PHE A 158 7.46 0.32 -0.86
C PHE A 158 7.20 -0.67 0.27
N ASP A 159 8.29 -1.30 0.72
CA ASP A 159 8.34 -2.14 1.91
C ASP A 159 9.36 -1.56 2.89
N THR A 160 8.92 -1.13 4.07
CA THR A 160 9.80 -0.51 5.08
C THR A 160 10.39 -1.56 6.01
N ARG A 161 11.72 -1.63 6.06
CA ARG A 161 12.48 -2.62 6.85
C ARG A 161 13.66 -1.95 7.55
N THR A 162 14.24 -2.59 8.56
CA THR A 162 15.55 -2.20 9.12
C THR A 162 16.66 -3.12 8.59
N PRO A 163 17.95 -2.82 8.83
CA PRO A 163 19.05 -3.71 8.45
C PRO A 163 19.02 -5.07 9.15
N GLU A 164 18.31 -5.20 10.28
CA GLU A 164 18.12 -6.47 10.98
C GLU A 164 17.18 -7.42 10.25
N PHE A 165 16.36 -6.88 9.32
CA PHE A 165 15.39 -7.66 8.59
C PHE A 165 16.09 -8.71 7.71
N LYS A 166 15.79 -9.98 7.98
CA LYS A 166 16.23 -11.09 7.15
C LYS A 166 15.03 -11.60 6.36
N PRO A 167 15.02 -11.52 5.02
CA PRO A 167 13.91 -12.03 4.21
C PRO A 167 13.51 -13.47 4.56
N GLU A 168 14.50 -14.32 4.84
CA GLU A 168 14.30 -15.73 5.21
C GLU A 168 13.68 -15.89 6.61
N SER A 169 13.79 -14.88 7.48
CA SER A 169 13.24 -14.93 8.83
C SER A 169 11.72 -14.75 8.87
N LEU A 170 11.10 -14.05 7.91
CA LEU A 170 9.63 -14.06 7.78
C LEU A 170 9.13 -15.44 7.35
N ASN A 171 9.83 -16.08 6.42
CA ASN A 171 9.48 -17.42 5.95
C ASN A 171 9.68 -18.47 7.05
N LYS A 172 10.49 -18.20 8.09
CA LYS A 172 10.77 -19.11 9.22
C LYS A 172 10.00 -18.82 10.51
N ILE A 173 9.77 -17.55 10.87
CA ILE A 173 8.96 -17.17 12.05
C ILE A 173 7.50 -17.49 11.80
N VAL A 174 7.07 -17.19 10.58
CA VAL A 174 5.77 -17.59 10.07
C VAL A 174 5.99 -18.83 9.23
N GLY A 175 6.57 -19.88 9.85
CA GLY A 175 7.09 -21.11 9.23
C GLY A 175 6.12 -21.98 8.40
N LYS A 176 5.01 -21.40 7.94
CA LYS A 176 4.02 -21.89 6.96
C LYS A 176 3.32 -20.78 6.14
N ILE A 177 3.73 -19.51 6.30
CA ILE A 177 3.07 -18.28 5.83
C ILE A 177 4.11 -17.38 5.15
N GLY A 178 4.87 -17.97 4.22
CA GLY A 178 5.78 -17.20 3.38
C GLY A 178 5.01 -16.10 2.64
N LEU A 179 5.55 -14.88 2.64
CA LEU A 179 5.07 -13.79 1.79
C LEU A 179 5.44 -14.10 0.34
N TRP A 180 4.68 -15.02 -0.25
CA TRP A 180 4.70 -15.31 -1.68
C TRP A 180 3.89 -14.27 -2.43
N ALA A 181 4.16 -13.00 -2.17
CA ALA A 181 3.30 -11.95 -2.67
C ALA A 181 3.23 -11.99 -4.20
N HIS A 182 4.33 -12.32 -4.91
CA HIS A 182 4.27 -12.57 -6.35
C HIS A 182 3.30 -13.69 -6.71
N ASN A 183 3.19 -14.79 -5.97
CA ASN A 183 2.19 -15.83 -6.24
C ASN A 183 0.76 -15.29 -6.10
N LEU A 184 0.53 -14.36 -5.16
CA LEU A 184 -0.76 -13.69 -5.06
C LEU A 184 -1.03 -12.83 -6.30
N TYR A 185 -0.05 -12.07 -6.81
CA TYR A 185 -0.21 -11.35 -8.09
C TYR A 185 -0.36 -12.29 -9.28
N TRP A 186 0.39 -13.40 -9.30
CA TRP A 186 0.33 -14.41 -10.34
C TRP A 186 -1.07 -14.99 -10.43
N LEU A 187 -1.64 -15.47 -9.32
CA LEU A 187 -3.03 -15.95 -9.27
C LEU A 187 -4.03 -14.82 -9.59
N LEU A 188 -3.87 -13.66 -8.96
CA LEU A 188 -4.81 -12.54 -9.08
C LEU A 188 -4.93 -12.02 -10.53
N HIS A 189 -3.84 -12.07 -11.29
CA HIS A 189 -3.75 -11.59 -12.66
C HIS A 189 -3.69 -12.73 -13.68
N GLY A 190 -4.43 -13.81 -13.45
CA GLY A 190 -4.65 -14.86 -14.44
C GLY A 190 -3.37 -15.57 -14.88
N ARG A 191 -2.45 -15.77 -13.94
CA ARG A 191 -1.15 -16.41 -14.14
C ARG A 191 -0.31 -15.68 -15.20
N TYR A 192 -0.26 -14.34 -15.11
CA TYR A 192 0.28 -13.41 -16.12
C TYR A 192 1.71 -13.67 -16.63
N CYS A 193 2.49 -14.47 -15.91
CA CYS A 193 3.85 -14.84 -16.25
C CYS A 193 4.11 -16.32 -15.95
N ALA A 194 5.32 -16.80 -16.25
CA ALA A 194 5.75 -18.12 -15.80
C ALA A 194 5.63 -18.24 -14.27
N ARG A 195 5.17 -19.41 -13.79
CA ARG A 195 5.11 -19.72 -12.35
C ARG A 195 6.53 -19.65 -11.79
N HIS A 196 6.68 -19.03 -10.62
CA HIS A 196 7.96 -18.99 -9.93
C HIS A 196 8.38 -20.39 -9.49
N GLU A 197 9.66 -20.74 -9.68
CA GLU A 197 10.25 -22.00 -9.22
C GLU A 197 11.02 -21.76 -7.91
N GLY A 198 10.72 -22.54 -6.86
CA GLY A 198 11.43 -22.49 -5.57
C GLY A 198 10.59 -21.97 -4.39
N THR A 199 11.20 -22.02 -3.20
CA THR A 199 10.55 -21.74 -1.90
C THR A 199 10.60 -20.29 -1.43
N ASP A 200 11.38 -19.45 -2.12
CA ASP A 200 11.53 -18.04 -1.83
C ASP A 200 11.20 -17.23 -3.09
N ASP A 201 10.13 -16.44 -3.04
CA ASP A 201 9.84 -15.39 -4.03
C ASP A 201 10.79 -14.19 -3.81
N VAL A 202 12.08 -14.44 -3.99
CA VAL A 202 13.18 -13.47 -3.83
C VAL A 202 13.82 -13.12 -5.17
N GLY A 203 13.44 -13.80 -6.25
CA GLY A 203 14.03 -13.61 -7.58
C GLY A 203 13.37 -12.49 -8.39
N LYS A 204 12.15 -12.06 -8.03
CA LYS A 204 11.42 -11.03 -8.78
C LYS A 204 11.67 -9.64 -8.20
N ALA A 205 12.03 -8.73 -9.11
CA ALA A 205 12.29 -7.35 -8.77
C ALA A 205 11.01 -6.66 -8.29
N ARG A 206 11.14 -5.91 -7.20
CA ARG A 206 10.01 -5.26 -6.52
C ARG A 206 10.13 -3.76 -6.72
N LEU A 207 8.99 -3.10 -6.91
CA LEU A 207 8.96 -1.65 -6.91
C LEU A 207 9.24 -1.14 -5.49
N GLN A 208 10.24 -0.27 -5.37
CA GLN A 208 10.63 0.38 -4.11
C GLN A 208 10.80 1.88 -4.35
N ILE A 209 9.76 2.64 -4.03
CA ILE A 209 9.78 4.10 -4.03
C ILE A 209 9.99 4.58 -2.60
N ASN A 210 11.16 5.16 -2.33
CA ASN A 210 11.54 5.69 -1.03
C ASN A 210 10.63 6.88 -0.65
N PRO A 211 9.82 6.79 0.42
CA PRO A 211 8.95 7.90 0.83
C PRO A 211 9.72 9.14 1.33
N GLY A 212 11.03 9.01 1.58
CA GLY A 212 11.90 10.13 1.93
C GLY A 212 12.32 11.00 0.73
N THR A 213 12.25 10.46 -0.50
CA THR A 213 12.64 11.16 -1.74
C THR A 213 11.56 11.13 -2.81
N TRP A 214 10.58 10.23 -2.70
CA TRP A 214 9.60 9.87 -3.71
C TRP A 214 10.21 9.41 -5.04
N THR A 215 11.41 8.84 -4.96
CA THR A 215 12.18 8.23 -6.05
C THR A 215 12.66 6.84 -5.62
N ASN A 216 13.43 6.15 -6.45
CA ASN A 216 14.14 4.92 -6.07
C ASN A 216 15.54 5.18 -5.49
N GLU A 217 15.85 6.42 -5.10
CA GLU A 217 17.15 6.83 -4.60
C GLU A 217 17.25 6.67 -3.07
N ASN A 218 18.50 6.58 -2.59
CA ASN A 218 18.82 6.58 -1.16
C ASN A 218 18.62 7.97 -0.53
N GLY A 219 18.53 7.99 0.81
CA GLY A 219 18.46 9.20 1.61
C GLY A 219 17.05 9.78 1.72
N GLY A 220 16.97 11.11 1.75
CA GLY A 220 15.73 11.86 1.91
C GLY A 220 15.46 12.36 3.32
N ALA A 221 14.20 12.71 3.57
CA ALA A 221 13.74 13.26 4.85
C ALA A 221 12.57 12.43 5.40
N HIS A 222 12.45 12.36 6.73
CA HIS A 222 11.30 11.77 7.41
C HIS A 222 10.61 12.90 8.15
N LEU A 223 9.39 13.24 7.74
CA LEU A 223 8.64 14.40 8.26
C LEU A 223 7.96 14.13 9.59
N GLY A 224 7.88 12.85 9.97
CA GLY A 224 7.39 12.39 11.27
C GLY A 224 6.47 11.19 11.09
N ALA A 225 6.22 10.48 12.17
CA ALA A 225 5.28 9.37 12.21
C ALA A 225 3.99 9.74 12.96
N SER A 226 2.89 9.09 12.59
CA SER A 226 1.63 9.19 13.33
C SER A 226 1.54 8.14 14.43
N MET A 227 1.09 8.58 15.60
CA MET A 227 0.91 7.75 16.78
C MET A 227 -0.52 7.22 16.94
N THR A 228 -1.34 7.37 15.90
CA THR A 228 -2.73 6.90 15.87
C THR A 228 -2.87 5.40 15.61
N SER A 229 -1.75 4.67 15.41
CA SER A 229 -1.77 3.22 15.27
C SER A 229 -1.99 2.54 16.63
N SER A 230 -2.93 1.60 16.70
CA SER A 230 -3.00 0.67 17.84
C SER A 230 -1.96 -0.45 17.79
N MET A 231 -1.28 -0.63 16.65
CA MET A 231 -0.31 -1.71 16.44
C MET A 231 1.08 -1.44 17.03
N ALA A 232 1.42 -0.17 17.30
CA ALA A 232 2.64 0.20 17.99
C ALA A 232 2.32 1.20 19.11
N ARG A 233 2.88 0.97 20.30
CA ARG A 233 2.67 1.88 21.42
C ARG A 233 3.50 3.16 21.23
N PRO A 234 3.02 4.30 21.72
CA PRO A 234 3.82 5.50 21.69
C PRO A 234 5.02 5.42 22.62
N PRO A 235 6.16 6.07 22.26
CA PRO A 235 7.29 6.22 23.16
C PRO A 235 6.87 6.87 24.49
N ARG A 236 7.57 6.53 25.57
CA ARG A 236 7.28 7.10 26.89
C ARG A 236 7.44 8.62 26.85
N GLY A 237 6.43 9.35 27.31
CA GLY A 237 6.45 10.82 27.35
C GLY A 237 5.94 11.50 26.07
N HIS A 238 5.54 10.73 25.05
CA HIS A 238 4.85 11.27 23.88
C HIS A 238 3.49 11.86 24.28
N VAL A 239 3.19 13.04 23.75
CA VAL A 239 1.91 13.72 23.95
C VAL A 239 0.92 13.17 22.94
N LYS A 240 -0.21 12.66 23.43
CA LYS A 240 -1.28 12.11 22.60
C LYS A 240 -1.65 13.10 21.48
N ASP A 241 -1.81 12.58 20.27
CA ASP A 241 -2.20 13.31 19.05
C ASP A 241 -1.14 14.25 18.44
N GLU A 242 0.07 14.35 19.01
CA GLU A 242 1.20 15.04 18.36
C GLU A 242 1.97 14.15 17.39
N PRO A 243 2.56 14.69 16.30
CA PRO A 243 3.51 13.98 15.45
C PRO A 243 4.68 13.42 16.28
N LEU A 244 5.09 12.18 16.02
CA LEU A 244 6.42 11.74 16.42
C LEU A 244 7.42 12.34 15.44
N VAL A 245 8.05 13.45 15.83
CA VAL A 245 9.00 14.18 15.00
C VAL A 245 10.28 13.35 14.86
N ALA A 246 10.74 13.16 13.62
CA ALA A 246 12.00 12.48 13.36
C ALA A 246 13.19 13.37 13.74
N LEU A 247 14.29 12.75 14.19
CA LEU A 247 15.53 13.47 14.45
C LEU A 247 16.05 14.12 13.16
N LYS A 248 16.58 15.34 13.27
CA LYS A 248 17.06 16.09 12.11
C LYS A 248 18.13 15.29 11.35
N GLY A 249 17.91 15.06 10.06
CA GLY A 249 18.82 14.31 9.19
C GLY A 249 18.80 12.79 9.39
N TRP A 250 17.92 12.26 10.25
CA TRP A 250 17.84 10.84 10.53
C TRP A 250 17.58 10.01 9.26
N ALA A 251 16.57 10.40 8.48
CA ALA A 251 16.19 9.68 7.26
C ALA A 251 17.21 9.75 6.11
N ALA A 252 18.25 10.59 6.23
CA ALA A 252 19.32 10.62 5.23
C ALA A 252 20.07 9.27 5.14
N GLY A 253 19.93 8.42 6.16
CA GLY A 253 20.46 7.05 6.18
C GLY A 253 19.61 6.00 5.47
N THR A 254 18.43 6.35 4.93
CA THR A 254 17.56 5.39 4.24
C THR A 254 18.23 4.82 2.99
N LYS A 255 18.17 3.51 2.79
CA LYS A 255 18.74 2.81 1.64
C LYS A 255 17.68 2.03 0.90
N VAL A 256 17.56 2.27 -0.40
CA VAL A 256 16.71 1.47 -1.29
C VAL A 256 17.52 0.28 -1.76
N ASN A 257 16.93 -0.90 -1.63
CA ASN A 257 17.44 -2.13 -2.23
C ASN A 257 16.30 -2.87 -2.93
N PHE A 258 16.62 -4.01 -3.52
CA PHE A 258 15.67 -4.83 -4.27
C PHE A 258 14.45 -5.30 -3.46
N TYR A 259 14.60 -5.42 -2.13
CA TYR A 259 13.59 -5.99 -1.25
C TYR A 259 12.78 -4.95 -0.49
N SER A 260 13.33 -3.75 -0.29
CA SER A 260 12.83 -2.79 0.69
C SER A 260 13.41 -1.39 0.55
N VAL A 261 12.68 -0.45 1.14
CA VAL A 261 13.20 0.81 1.66
C VAL A 261 13.71 0.53 3.07
N CYS A 262 15.02 0.37 3.20
CA CYS A 262 15.69 0.05 4.46
C CYS A 262 15.97 1.34 5.25
N VAL A 263 15.30 1.51 6.39
CA VAL A 263 15.55 2.61 7.32
C VAL A 263 16.74 2.31 8.22
N ARG A 264 17.13 3.24 9.08
CA ARG A 264 18.28 3.08 9.97
C ARG A 264 18.05 2.02 11.05
N GLU A 265 19.16 1.49 11.57
CA GLU A 265 19.17 0.51 12.67
C GLU A 265 18.68 1.09 14.00
N ASP A 266 18.87 2.39 14.23
CA ASP A 266 18.46 3.09 15.46
C ASP A 266 16.96 3.49 15.47
N VAL A 267 16.14 2.93 14.56
CA VAL A 267 14.70 3.21 14.53
C VAL A 267 14.01 2.77 15.83
N GLU A 268 14.49 1.71 16.48
CA GLU A 268 13.98 1.25 17.78
C GLU A 268 14.36 2.20 18.93
N GLU A 269 15.46 2.96 18.80
CA GLU A 269 15.79 4.01 19.77
C GLU A 269 14.85 5.21 19.63
N TRP A 270 14.50 5.55 18.39
CA TRP A 270 13.58 6.65 18.09
C TRP A 270 12.11 6.30 18.38
N TRP A 271 11.67 5.09 17.99
CA TRP A 271 10.34 4.56 18.26
C TRP A 271 10.41 3.13 18.81
N PRO A 272 10.53 2.98 20.14
CA PRO A 272 10.62 1.66 20.77
C PRO A 272 9.40 0.77 20.48
N GLY A 273 9.65 -0.45 20.04
CA GLY A 273 8.64 -1.47 19.72
C GLY A 273 7.95 -1.27 18.37
N CYS A 274 8.45 -0.39 17.50
CA CYS A 274 7.90 -0.13 16.18
C CYS A 274 8.20 -1.26 15.17
N SER A 275 9.25 -2.02 15.41
CA SER A 275 9.78 -3.05 14.54
C SER A 275 9.92 -4.36 15.31
N LYS A 276 9.41 -5.44 14.70
CA LYS A 276 9.60 -6.81 15.20
C LYS A 276 10.52 -7.56 14.24
N HIS A 277 11.74 -7.90 14.67
CA HIS A 277 12.76 -8.53 13.81
C HIS A 277 13.07 -7.73 12.53
N GLY A 278 13.15 -6.41 12.67
CA GLY A 278 13.41 -5.50 11.56
C GLY A 278 12.22 -5.27 10.61
N ASN A 279 11.03 -5.78 10.91
CA ASN A 279 9.83 -5.63 10.10
C ASN A 279 8.95 -4.47 10.59
N LEU A 280 8.81 -3.40 9.77
CA LEU A 280 7.89 -2.29 10.02
C LEU A 280 6.57 -2.40 9.25
N HIS A 281 6.34 -3.49 8.51
CA HIS A 281 5.14 -3.72 7.68
C HIS A 281 3.81 -3.32 8.34
N PRO A 282 3.53 -3.65 9.62
CA PRO A 282 2.27 -3.27 10.24
C PRO A 282 2.05 -1.75 10.32
N ILE A 283 3.12 -0.95 10.37
CA ILE A 283 3.03 0.48 10.66
C ILE A 283 3.55 1.36 9.53
N GLU A 284 3.77 0.85 8.32
CA GLU A 284 4.44 1.60 7.23
C GLU A 284 3.77 2.93 6.88
N VAL A 285 2.44 2.95 6.81
CA VAL A 285 1.68 4.17 6.51
C VAL A 285 1.79 5.15 7.66
N GLN A 286 1.76 4.68 8.91
CA GLN A 286 1.90 5.53 10.08
C GLN A 286 3.32 6.04 10.25
N PHE A 287 4.31 5.20 9.94
CA PHE A 287 5.70 5.55 9.93
C PHE A 287 5.94 6.69 8.94
N TRP A 288 5.51 6.53 7.68
CA TRP A 288 5.66 7.57 6.65
C TRP A 288 4.48 8.57 6.57
N PHE A 289 3.68 8.71 7.64
CA PHE A 289 2.39 9.41 7.58
C PHE A 289 2.50 10.84 7.06
N TYR A 290 3.40 11.63 7.65
CA TYR A 290 3.57 13.04 7.28
C TYR A 290 4.28 13.20 5.94
N ASN A 291 5.14 12.25 5.56
CA ASN A 291 5.70 12.19 4.21
C ASN A 291 4.58 12.01 3.18
N ILE A 292 3.72 11.00 3.36
CA ILE A 292 2.61 10.69 2.44
C ILE A 292 1.70 11.92 2.30
N ARG A 293 1.35 12.54 3.42
CA ARG A 293 0.49 13.72 3.45
C ARG A 293 1.06 14.90 2.67
N GLU A 294 2.34 15.22 2.87
CA GLU A 294 3.00 16.29 2.11
C GLU A 294 3.07 15.92 0.61
N ASN A 295 3.36 14.66 0.28
CA ASN A 295 3.47 14.27 -1.12
C ASN A 295 2.13 14.24 -1.86
N VAL A 296 1.05 13.88 -1.18
CA VAL A 296 -0.32 13.99 -1.72
C VAL A 296 -0.60 15.44 -2.13
N LYS A 297 -0.28 16.40 -1.27
CA LYS A 297 -0.43 17.83 -1.55
C LYS A 297 0.42 18.27 -2.74
N GLU A 298 1.71 17.92 -2.76
CA GLU A 298 2.63 18.24 -3.87
C GLU A 298 2.16 17.67 -5.21
N ARG A 299 1.73 16.39 -5.25
CA ARG A 299 1.26 15.74 -6.48
C ARG A 299 -0.07 16.30 -6.96
N LEU A 300 -0.99 16.62 -6.06
CA LEU A 300 -2.24 17.28 -6.43
C LEU A 300 -1.97 18.64 -7.06
N ALA A 301 -1.08 19.44 -6.47
CA ALA A 301 -0.67 20.72 -7.05
C ALA A 301 -0.04 20.55 -8.45
N ALA A 302 0.84 19.55 -8.62
CA ALA A 302 1.44 19.23 -9.90
C ALA A 302 0.39 18.78 -10.95
N TRP A 303 -0.54 17.90 -10.56
CA TRP A 303 -1.62 17.44 -11.43
C TRP A 303 -2.50 18.58 -11.91
N PHE A 304 -2.95 19.46 -11.00
CA PHE A 304 -3.75 20.63 -11.37
C PHE A 304 -2.98 21.62 -12.26
N ALA A 305 -1.66 21.73 -12.09
CA ALA A 305 -0.84 22.56 -12.98
C ALA A 305 -0.76 21.99 -14.41
N LEU A 306 -0.82 20.66 -14.58
CA LEU A 306 -0.85 20.02 -15.89
C LEU A 306 -2.18 20.22 -16.62
N GLN A 307 -3.31 20.26 -15.90
CA GLN A 307 -4.65 20.46 -16.51
C GLN A 307 -4.92 21.89 -17.01
N LYS A 308 -4.10 22.86 -16.58
CA LYS A 308 -4.21 24.27 -17.02
C LYS A 308 -3.46 24.56 -18.32
N ARG A 309 -2.74 23.58 -18.86
CA ARG A 309 -1.96 23.68 -20.10
C ARG A 309 -2.77 23.14 -21.27
#